data_AF-A0A182SNB2-F1
#
_entry.id   AF-A0A182SNB2-F1
#
_cell.length_a   1.000
_cell.length_b   1.000
_cell.length_c   1.000
_cell.angle_alpha   90.00
_cell.angle_beta   90.00
_cell.angle_gamma   90.00
#
_symmetry.space_group_name_H-M   'P 1'
#
loop_
_entity.id
_entity.type
_entity.pdbx_description
1 polymer ?
#
loop_
_entity_poly.entity_id
_entity_poly.type
_entity_poly.pdbx_seq_one_letter_code
_entity_poly.pdbx_strand_id
1 'polypeptide(L)'
;MLKIVLIVAFSLSVNSVNLLHIVYVVLSVFTVKTHTTGKDSLMYIQLIRITRIMSLFSAIMLLATMVYQVKYIKEEWFVSECPNIDANTTRMDMNNIKWAGMRKTGSGETLSDLLRPYLVYILIVTVHTVTILRQTIHRMRLGQSPKTPSLMFPHIVRADADKDIPRMIQYLFNYGYYKFGVEISLVALIVVIGNRMDVLSIFYAIWLAAMFHMTRASLQRLWKPLTWFIVVVIPMQYLLFIGLPPFACVNYPWFIAPLDHFRIWAMLPENTYEFRSFANKMVSDFVLLMFLCRQTVVFRLETNPPRGFGGGSNQSVLEDFKKLDEGVLQNPTPDFITKVRNWLDMAKRTLFLVSFWFTLAVVFLTGSSRVNLFSIGYLIGAFFFLWQGTDFYLHSIEYILKR
;
A
#
# COMPACT_ATOMS: atom_id res chain seq x y z
N MET A 1 -2.63 -6.41 13.52
CA MET A 1 -2.83 -7.82 13.08
C MET A 1 -3.76 -7.93 11.88
N LEU A 2 -4.94 -7.32 11.88
CA LEU A 2 -5.84 -7.36 10.72
C LEU A 2 -5.19 -7.01 9.37
N LYS A 3 -4.40 -5.93 9.33
CA LYS A 3 -3.64 -5.52 8.13
C LYS A 3 -2.78 -6.67 7.58
N ILE A 4 -2.17 -7.45 8.47
CA ILE A 4 -1.34 -8.61 8.12
C ILE A 4 -2.23 -9.73 7.55
N VAL A 5 -3.38 -10.02 8.18
CA VAL A 5 -4.35 -11.01 7.66
C VAL A 5 -4.76 -10.69 6.23
N LEU A 6 -5.05 -9.41 5.93
CA LEU A 6 -5.44 -8.98 4.59
C LEU A 6 -4.29 -9.07 3.58
N ILE A 7 -3.07 -8.68 3.96
CA ILE A 7 -1.89 -8.81 3.09
C ILE A 7 -1.61 -10.29 2.77
N VAL A 8 -1.74 -11.18 3.76
CA VAL A 8 -1.55 -12.61 3.52
C VAL A 8 -2.66 -13.19 2.64
N ALA A 9 -3.92 -12.79 2.86
CA ALA A 9 -5.04 -13.21 1.99
C ALA A 9 -4.83 -12.77 0.54
N PHE A 10 -4.34 -11.55 0.34
CA PHE A 10 -4.07 -11.02 -0.99
C PHE A 10 -2.83 -11.69 -1.63
N SER A 11 -1.77 -11.91 -0.86
CA SER A 11 -0.58 -12.63 -1.32
C SER A 11 -0.88 -14.07 -1.69
N LEU A 12 -1.78 -14.75 -0.97
CA LEU A 12 -2.29 -16.08 -1.30
C LEU A 12 -2.86 -16.13 -2.73
N SER A 13 -3.75 -15.19 -3.06
CA SER A 13 -4.37 -15.14 -4.40
C SER A 13 -3.38 -14.85 -5.51
N VAL A 14 -2.38 -14.02 -5.21
CA VAL A 14 -1.44 -13.55 -6.22
C VAL A 14 -0.33 -14.56 -6.49
N ASN A 15 0.16 -15.27 -5.47
CA ASN A 15 1.16 -16.32 -5.63
C ASN A 15 0.63 -17.49 -6.50
N SER A 16 -0.68 -17.67 -6.53
CA SER A 16 -1.35 -18.73 -7.31
C SER A 16 -2.56 -18.15 -8.02
N VAL A 17 -2.30 -17.52 -9.17
CA VAL A 17 -3.35 -16.89 -9.99
C VAL A 17 -4.28 -17.94 -10.56
N ASN A 18 -5.53 -17.89 -10.12
CA ASN A 18 -6.62 -18.71 -10.62
C ASN A 18 -7.98 -18.01 -10.44
N LEU A 19 -9.02 -18.54 -11.10
CA LEU A 19 -10.36 -17.97 -11.02
C LEU A 19 -10.89 -17.95 -9.59
N LEU A 20 -10.83 -19.07 -8.86
CA LEU A 20 -11.41 -19.18 -7.52
C LEU A 20 -10.80 -18.17 -6.53
N HIS A 21 -9.53 -17.82 -6.70
CA HIS A 21 -8.81 -16.86 -5.88
C HIS A 21 -9.21 -15.40 -6.12
N ILE A 22 -10.00 -15.10 -7.15
CA ILE A 22 -10.58 -13.76 -7.33
C ILE A 22 -11.42 -13.32 -6.14
N VAL A 23 -12.04 -14.30 -5.45
CA VAL A 23 -12.82 -14.07 -4.23
C VAL A 23 -11.94 -13.42 -3.15
N TYR A 24 -10.69 -13.88 -2.98
CA TYR A 24 -9.77 -13.27 -2.02
C TYR A 24 -9.39 -11.83 -2.40
N VAL A 25 -9.15 -11.58 -3.69
CA VAL A 25 -8.79 -10.26 -4.21
C VAL A 25 -9.91 -9.26 -3.97
N VAL A 26 -11.12 -9.59 -4.43
CA VAL A 26 -12.32 -8.75 -4.31
C VAL A 26 -12.61 -8.51 -2.83
N LEU A 27 -12.72 -9.56 -2.02
CA LEU A 27 -13.03 -9.40 -0.60
C LEU A 27 -11.96 -8.60 0.13
N SER A 28 -10.67 -8.77 -0.16
CA SER A 28 -9.60 -8.00 0.47
C SER A 28 -9.64 -6.51 0.08
N VAL A 29 -9.78 -6.21 -1.21
CA VAL A 29 -9.87 -4.83 -1.72
C VAL A 29 -11.10 -4.11 -1.16
N PHE A 30 -12.26 -4.76 -1.21
CA PHE A 30 -13.49 -4.20 -0.64
C PHE A 30 -13.36 -4.02 0.87
N THR A 31 -12.77 -4.96 1.60
CA THR A 31 -12.56 -4.85 3.05
C THR A 31 -11.73 -3.62 3.43
N VAL A 32 -10.63 -3.38 2.72
CA VAL A 32 -9.76 -2.21 2.95
C VAL A 32 -10.54 -0.91 2.64
N LYS A 33 -11.33 -0.90 1.57
CA LYS A 33 -12.14 0.26 1.20
C LYS A 33 -13.30 0.51 2.20
N THR A 34 -14.04 -0.51 2.62
CA THR A 34 -15.15 -0.37 3.58
C THR A 34 -14.67 0.08 4.94
N HIS A 35 -13.47 -0.38 5.36
CA HIS A 35 -12.80 0.11 6.58
C HIS A 35 -12.58 1.62 6.56
N THR A 36 -12.51 2.24 5.38
CA THR A 36 -12.34 3.68 5.26
C THR A 36 -13.64 4.45 5.49
N THR A 37 -14.80 3.82 5.28
CA THR A 37 -16.09 4.51 5.18
C THR A 37 -17.00 4.34 6.40
N GLY A 38 -16.88 3.24 7.14
CA GLY A 38 -17.80 2.90 8.24
C GLY A 38 -17.60 3.69 9.54
N LYS A 39 -18.68 3.79 10.34
CA LYS A 39 -18.61 4.15 11.76
C LYS A 39 -17.96 2.99 12.53
N ASP A 40 -17.16 3.30 13.55
CA ASP A 40 -16.25 2.35 14.23
C ASP A 40 -16.91 1.04 14.71
N SER A 41 -18.17 1.08 15.16
CA SER A 41 -18.89 -0.09 15.65
C SER A 41 -19.36 -1.04 14.55
N LEU A 42 -19.92 -0.50 13.47
CA LEU A 42 -20.41 -1.29 12.33
C LEU A 42 -19.24 -1.86 11.51
N MET A 43 -18.15 -1.09 11.44
CA MET A 43 -16.90 -1.44 10.78
C MET A 43 -16.29 -2.72 11.37
N TYR A 44 -16.17 -2.78 12.70
CA TYR A 44 -15.59 -3.94 13.38
C TYR A 44 -16.38 -5.23 13.11
N ILE A 45 -17.72 -5.14 13.10
CA ILE A 45 -18.60 -6.28 12.86
C ILE A 45 -18.54 -6.74 11.38
N GLN A 46 -18.56 -5.80 10.43
CA GLN A 46 -18.44 -6.15 9.00
C GLN A 46 -17.09 -6.81 8.68
N LEU A 47 -16.03 -6.30 9.27
CA LEU A 47 -14.68 -6.82 9.10
C LEU A 47 -14.50 -8.25 9.63
N ILE A 48 -15.04 -8.54 10.82
CA ILE A 48 -15.05 -9.89 11.37
C ILE A 48 -15.85 -10.84 10.47
N ARG A 49 -16.98 -10.38 9.94
CA ARG A 49 -17.78 -11.19 9.01
C ARG A 49 -16.98 -11.55 7.76
N ILE A 50 -16.31 -10.59 7.13
CA ILE A 50 -15.54 -10.86 5.91
C ILE A 50 -14.34 -11.78 6.17
N THR A 51 -13.60 -11.56 7.26
CA THR A 51 -12.49 -12.46 7.64
C THR A 51 -12.96 -13.89 7.92
N ARG A 52 -14.14 -14.08 8.50
CA ARG A 52 -14.76 -15.40 8.67
C ARG A 52 -15.17 -16.03 7.34
N ILE A 53 -15.76 -15.26 6.43
CA ILE A 53 -16.12 -15.74 5.08
C ILE A 53 -14.88 -16.21 4.33
N MET A 54 -13.80 -15.43 4.38
CA MET A 54 -12.52 -15.77 3.76
C MET A 54 -11.90 -17.03 4.37
N SER A 55 -11.94 -17.16 5.71
CA SER A 55 -11.48 -18.38 6.39
C SER A 55 -12.31 -19.62 6.04
N LEU A 56 -13.63 -19.48 5.92
CA LEU A 56 -14.51 -20.56 5.48
C LEU A 56 -14.17 -20.97 4.04
N PHE A 57 -13.99 -20.00 3.15
CA PHE A 57 -13.59 -20.25 1.77
C PHE A 57 -12.22 -20.94 1.69
N SER A 58 -11.25 -20.55 2.52
CA SER A 58 -9.96 -21.26 2.60
C SER A 58 -10.09 -22.70 3.09
N ALA A 59 -10.98 -22.97 4.05
CA ALA A 59 -11.23 -24.34 4.50
C ALA A 59 -11.87 -25.19 3.38
N ILE A 60 -12.81 -24.62 2.63
CA ILE A 60 -13.42 -25.29 1.46
C ILE A 60 -12.36 -25.56 0.39
N MET A 61 -11.51 -24.60 0.07
CA MET A 61 -10.43 -24.77 -0.92
C MET A 61 -9.39 -25.81 -0.47
N LEU A 62 -9.04 -25.83 0.81
CA LEU A 62 -8.15 -26.84 1.38
C LEU A 62 -8.74 -28.25 1.23
N LEU A 63 -10.01 -28.44 1.58
CA LEU A 63 -10.67 -29.74 1.42
C LEU A 63 -10.82 -30.13 -0.06
N ALA A 64 -11.22 -29.20 -0.91
CA ALA A 64 -11.38 -29.44 -2.34
C ALA A 64 -10.05 -29.81 -3.01
N THR A 65 -8.95 -29.14 -2.64
CA THR A 65 -7.61 -29.47 -3.14
C THR A 65 -7.13 -30.84 -2.67
N MET A 66 -7.48 -31.27 -1.45
CA MET A 66 -7.22 -32.64 -0.98
C MET A 66 -8.01 -33.68 -1.76
N VAL A 67 -9.31 -33.45 -1.97
CA VAL A 67 -10.18 -34.36 -2.74
C VAL A 67 -9.71 -34.47 -4.20
N TYR A 68 -9.24 -33.38 -4.80
CA TYR A 68 -8.75 -33.37 -6.18
C TYR A 68 -7.49 -34.25 -6.39
N GLN A 69 -6.72 -34.53 -5.33
CA GLN A 69 -5.56 -35.42 -5.44
C GLN A 69 -5.92 -36.91 -5.58
N VAL A 70 -7.18 -37.29 -5.36
CA VAL A 70 -7.62 -38.69 -5.47
C VAL A 70 -7.31 -39.25 -6.86
N LYS A 71 -6.78 -40.48 -6.90
CA LYS A 71 -6.32 -41.16 -8.13
C LYS A 71 -7.43 -41.33 -9.18
N TYR A 72 -8.68 -41.42 -8.76
CA TYR A 72 -9.84 -41.57 -9.64
C TYR A 72 -10.09 -40.35 -10.54
N ILE A 73 -9.70 -39.15 -10.11
CA ILE A 73 -9.90 -37.92 -10.91
C ILE A 73 -8.72 -37.80 -11.88
N LYS A 74 -8.92 -37.93 -13.19
CA LYS A 74 -7.83 -37.76 -14.18
C LYS A 74 -7.79 -36.33 -14.72
N GLU A 75 -6.59 -35.77 -14.93
CA GLU A 75 -6.45 -34.42 -15.52
C GLU A 75 -6.95 -34.36 -16.97
N GLU A 76 -6.84 -35.48 -17.70
CA GLU A 76 -7.26 -35.64 -19.10
C GLU A 76 -8.73 -35.31 -19.34
N TRP A 77 -9.61 -35.58 -18.38
CA TRP A 77 -11.05 -35.31 -18.52
C TRP A 77 -11.40 -33.82 -18.56
N PHE A 78 -10.47 -32.95 -18.17
CA PHE A 78 -10.70 -31.50 -18.07
C PHE A 78 -9.92 -30.69 -19.12
N VAL A 79 -9.20 -31.37 -20.03
CA VAL A 79 -8.48 -30.75 -21.14
C VAL A 79 -9.49 -30.40 -22.24
N SER A 80 -9.48 -29.15 -22.69
CA SER A 80 -10.26 -28.73 -23.85
C SER A 80 -9.52 -29.06 -25.14
N GLU A 81 -10.19 -29.79 -26.04
CA GLU A 81 -9.72 -30.00 -27.40
C GLU A 81 -10.15 -28.82 -28.27
N CYS A 82 -9.18 -27.99 -28.69
CA CYS A 82 -9.42 -26.84 -29.55
C CYS A 82 -8.86 -27.14 -30.97
N PRO A 83 -9.67 -27.66 -31.90
CA PRO A 83 -9.20 -28.11 -33.22
C PRO A 83 -8.74 -26.96 -34.14
N ASN A 84 -9.22 -25.74 -33.88
CA ASN A 84 -8.87 -24.55 -34.66
C ASN A 84 -7.59 -23.86 -34.17
N ILE A 85 -6.90 -24.44 -33.20
CA ILE A 85 -5.72 -23.87 -32.56
C ILE A 85 -4.55 -24.85 -32.75
N ASP A 86 -3.52 -24.41 -33.46
CA ASP A 86 -2.29 -25.18 -33.55
C ASP A 86 -1.63 -25.26 -32.15
N ALA A 87 -1.51 -26.48 -31.62
CA ALA A 87 -0.86 -26.74 -30.33
C ALA A 87 0.62 -26.30 -30.32
N ASN A 88 1.28 -26.25 -31.49
CA ASN A 88 2.66 -25.80 -31.63
C ASN A 88 2.82 -24.28 -31.51
N THR A 89 1.76 -23.49 -31.72
CA THR A 89 1.81 -22.02 -31.61
C THR A 89 1.28 -21.53 -30.27
N THR A 90 0.46 -22.33 -29.57
CA THR A 90 -0.14 -21.95 -28.29
C THR A 90 0.65 -22.45 -27.09
N ARG A 91 1.39 -21.55 -26.45
CA ARG A 91 2.05 -21.77 -25.14
C ARG A 91 1.05 -21.77 -23.95
N MET A 92 -0.21 -22.11 -24.19
CA MET A 92 -1.29 -21.99 -23.20
C MET A 92 -1.65 -23.36 -22.62
N ASP A 93 -1.87 -23.42 -21.30
CA ASP A 93 -2.37 -24.64 -20.65
C ASP A 93 -3.86 -24.83 -21.00
N MET A 94 -4.19 -25.94 -21.66
CA MET A 94 -5.55 -26.27 -22.12
C MET A 94 -6.44 -26.86 -21.02
N ASN A 95 -5.93 -26.98 -19.80
CA ASN A 95 -6.66 -27.58 -18.70
C ASN A 95 -7.59 -26.57 -17.99
N ASN A 96 -8.90 -26.77 -18.12
CA ASN A 96 -9.92 -25.90 -17.53
C ASN A 96 -9.91 -25.90 -16.00
N ILE A 97 -9.60 -27.04 -15.37
CA ILE A 97 -9.63 -27.12 -13.91
C ILE A 97 -8.38 -26.45 -13.29
N LYS A 98 -7.24 -26.47 -14.00
CA LYS A 98 -6.05 -25.68 -13.64
C LYS A 98 -6.31 -24.18 -13.75
N TRP A 99 -7.05 -23.74 -14.77
CA TRP A 99 -7.51 -22.35 -14.89
C TRP A 99 -8.48 -21.97 -13.75
N ALA A 100 -9.41 -22.86 -13.41
CA ALA A 100 -10.34 -22.65 -12.30
C ALA A 100 -9.60 -22.54 -10.94
N GLY A 101 -8.55 -23.33 -10.73
CA GLY A 101 -7.66 -23.23 -9.57
C GLY A 101 -7.31 -24.54 -8.87
N MET A 102 -7.63 -25.69 -9.47
CA MET A 102 -7.22 -26.99 -8.94
C MET A 102 -6.14 -27.60 -9.83
N ARG A 103 -5.06 -28.07 -9.21
CA ARG A 103 -3.96 -28.75 -9.91
C ARG A 103 -3.51 -29.98 -9.13
N LYS A 104 -3.06 -31.02 -9.84
CA LYS A 104 -2.42 -32.15 -9.18
C LYS A 104 -0.96 -31.86 -8.87
N THR A 105 -0.45 -32.55 -7.86
CA THR A 105 0.97 -32.50 -7.50
C THR A 105 1.83 -33.16 -8.59
N GLY A 106 2.87 -32.46 -9.06
CA GLY A 106 3.81 -32.96 -10.06
C GLY A 106 4.92 -33.85 -9.47
N SER A 107 5.80 -34.38 -10.32
CA SER A 107 6.91 -35.29 -9.98
C SER A 107 8.10 -34.62 -9.26
N GLY A 108 7.82 -33.86 -8.19
CA GLY A 108 8.82 -33.12 -7.42
C GLY A 108 8.22 -32.12 -6.41
N GLU A 109 6.92 -31.83 -6.51
CA GLU A 109 6.21 -31.08 -5.48
C GLU A 109 5.60 -32.03 -4.47
N THR A 110 5.38 -31.57 -3.23
CA THR A 110 4.61 -32.34 -2.25
C THR A 110 3.19 -31.81 -2.12
N LEU A 111 2.28 -32.64 -1.61
CA LEU A 111 0.93 -32.19 -1.24
C LEU A 111 0.98 -31.02 -0.25
N SER A 112 1.97 -31.03 0.65
CA SER A 112 2.18 -29.95 1.62
C SER A 112 2.42 -28.61 0.93
N ASP A 113 3.12 -28.56 -0.20
CA ASP A 113 3.42 -27.31 -0.90
C ASP A 113 2.17 -26.65 -1.48
N LEU A 114 1.21 -27.46 -1.97
CA LEU A 114 -0.07 -26.97 -2.48
C LEU A 114 -0.99 -26.46 -1.36
N LEU A 115 -0.95 -27.12 -0.19
CA LEU A 115 -1.81 -26.80 0.95
C LEU A 115 -1.24 -25.69 1.84
N ARG A 116 0.09 -25.51 1.83
CA ARG A 116 0.83 -24.56 2.68
C ARG A 116 0.22 -23.16 2.67
N PRO A 117 -0.16 -22.55 1.53
CA PRO A 117 -0.68 -21.20 1.52
C PRO A 117 -2.01 -21.08 2.29
N TYR A 118 -2.91 -22.06 2.14
CA TYR A 118 -4.19 -22.09 2.87
C TYR A 118 -3.99 -22.35 4.37
N LEU A 119 -3.08 -23.26 4.73
CA LEU A 119 -2.73 -23.55 6.13
C LEU A 119 -2.15 -22.33 6.84
N VAL A 120 -1.21 -21.62 6.19
CA VAL A 120 -0.62 -20.38 6.71
C VAL A 120 -1.70 -19.32 6.92
N TYR A 121 -2.62 -19.16 5.96
CA TYR A 121 -3.72 -18.20 6.10
C TYR A 121 -4.62 -18.54 7.29
N ILE A 122 -5.07 -19.79 7.41
CA ILE A 122 -5.92 -20.25 8.53
C ILE A 122 -5.20 -20.07 9.87
N LEU A 123 -3.90 -20.39 9.95
CA LEU A 123 -3.08 -20.17 11.14
C LEU A 123 -3.03 -18.69 11.55
N ILE A 124 -2.85 -17.78 10.60
CA ILE A 124 -2.77 -16.34 10.90
C ILE A 124 -4.13 -15.80 11.33
N VAL A 125 -5.22 -16.25 10.72
CA VAL A 125 -6.59 -15.89 11.12
C VAL A 125 -6.91 -16.40 12.52
N THR A 126 -6.53 -17.63 12.86
CA THR A 126 -6.75 -18.21 14.20
C THR A 126 -5.93 -17.50 15.27
N VAL A 127 -4.65 -17.19 15.02
CA VAL A 127 -3.85 -16.35 15.93
C VAL A 127 -4.50 -14.98 16.12
N HIS A 128 -5.03 -14.38 15.05
CA HIS A 128 -5.73 -13.10 15.14
C HIS A 128 -7.00 -13.16 16.00
N THR A 129 -7.82 -14.19 15.86
CA THR A 129 -9.05 -14.33 16.65
C THR A 129 -8.76 -14.67 18.11
N VAL A 130 -7.80 -15.56 18.37
CA VAL A 130 -7.37 -15.92 19.74
C VAL A 130 -6.80 -14.72 20.48
N THR A 131 -6.00 -13.89 19.82
CA THR A 131 -5.44 -12.68 20.45
C THR A 131 -6.50 -11.64 20.78
N ILE A 132 -7.46 -11.39 19.88
CA ILE A 132 -8.61 -10.52 20.17
C ILE A 132 -9.40 -11.08 21.37
N LEU A 133 -9.71 -12.37 21.35
CA LEU A 133 -10.47 -13.02 22.42
C LEU A 133 -9.75 -12.88 23.76
N ARG A 134 -8.45 -13.19 23.81
CA ARG A 134 -7.63 -13.08 25.03
C ARG A 134 -7.56 -11.64 25.53
N GLN A 135 -7.35 -10.67 24.65
CA GLN A 135 -7.35 -9.24 25.01
C GLN A 135 -8.71 -8.80 25.56
N THR A 136 -9.80 -9.26 24.98
CA THR A 136 -11.17 -8.91 25.39
C THR A 136 -11.47 -9.47 26.78
N ILE A 137 -11.20 -10.77 27.00
CA ILE A 137 -11.37 -11.43 28.31
C ILE A 137 -10.52 -10.74 29.38
N HIS A 138 -9.24 -10.47 29.07
CA HIS A 138 -8.34 -9.81 30.01
C HIS A 138 -8.85 -8.42 30.43
N ARG A 139 -9.36 -7.63 29.49
CA ARG A 139 -9.95 -6.32 29.80
C ARG A 139 -11.23 -6.40 30.62
N MET A 140 -12.13 -7.34 30.29
CA MET A 140 -13.35 -7.54 31.06
C MET A 140 -13.04 -7.95 32.50
N ARG A 141 -12.01 -8.78 32.74
CA ARG A 141 -11.55 -9.14 34.08
C ARG A 141 -11.00 -7.95 34.87
N LEU A 142 -10.36 -7.00 34.18
CA LEU A 142 -9.86 -5.75 34.78
C LEU A 142 -10.94 -4.66 34.92
N GLY A 143 -12.21 -4.96 34.61
CA GLY A 143 -13.30 -3.97 34.63
C GLY A 143 -13.17 -2.89 33.55
N GLN A 144 -12.31 -3.08 32.55
CA GLN A 144 -12.11 -2.14 31.44
C GLN A 144 -13.09 -2.42 30.30
N SER A 145 -13.27 -1.42 29.43
CA SER A 145 -14.07 -1.58 28.20
C SER A 145 -13.56 -2.76 27.36
N PRO A 146 -14.46 -3.62 26.84
CA PRO A 146 -14.07 -4.76 26.01
C PRO A 146 -13.46 -4.34 24.66
N LYS A 147 -13.66 -3.08 24.24
CA LYS A 147 -13.10 -2.55 23.00
C LYS A 147 -11.63 -2.21 23.17
N THR A 148 -10.82 -2.56 22.17
CA THR A 148 -9.42 -2.09 22.10
C THR A 148 -9.37 -0.57 21.98
N PRO A 149 -8.51 0.12 22.77
CA PRO A 149 -8.32 1.56 22.65
C PRO A 149 -7.82 1.89 21.24
N SER A 150 -8.25 3.04 20.72
CA SER A 150 -7.89 3.52 19.38
C SER A 150 -6.43 3.99 19.29
N LEU A 151 -5.84 4.35 20.43
CA LEU A 151 -4.46 4.83 20.57
C LEU A 151 -3.67 3.88 21.47
N MET A 152 -2.35 3.77 21.23
CA MET A 152 -1.45 2.96 22.06
C MET A 152 -1.18 3.66 23.39
N PHE A 153 -0.98 4.98 23.36
CA PHE A 153 -0.74 5.82 24.56
C PHE A 153 -1.80 6.92 24.68
N PRO A 154 -2.93 6.70 25.38
CA PRO A 154 -4.05 7.64 25.39
C PRO A 154 -3.74 9.03 25.98
N HIS A 155 -2.76 9.12 26.88
CA HIS A 155 -2.45 10.35 27.62
C HIS A 155 -1.52 11.32 26.86
N ILE A 156 -0.97 10.93 25.71
CA ILE A 156 0.03 11.72 24.99
C ILE A 156 -0.63 12.65 23.98
N VAL A 157 -0.44 13.95 24.17
CA VAL A 157 -0.92 15.00 23.27
C VAL A 157 0.23 15.70 22.53
N ARG A 158 -0.09 16.52 21.52
CA ARG A 158 0.90 17.26 20.73
C ARG A 158 1.87 18.09 21.58
N ALA A 159 1.40 18.69 22.69
CA ALA A 159 2.25 19.47 23.58
C ALA A 159 3.32 18.63 24.31
N ASP A 160 3.10 17.33 24.48
CA ASP A 160 4.07 16.44 25.12
C ASP A 160 5.21 16.04 24.17
N ALA A 161 5.01 16.17 22.85
CA ALA A 161 6.02 15.85 21.85
C ALA A 161 7.22 16.79 21.90
N ASP A 162 7.09 17.98 22.50
CA ASP A 162 8.17 18.97 22.62
C ASP A 162 8.89 18.93 23.99
N LYS A 163 8.50 18.02 24.89
CA LYS A 163 9.06 17.95 26.24
C LYS A 163 10.29 17.06 26.36
N ASP A 164 10.21 15.82 25.86
CA ASP A 164 11.29 14.83 25.99
C ASP A 164 11.29 13.84 24.82
N ILE A 165 12.44 13.20 24.55
CA ILE A 165 12.58 12.18 23.49
C ILE A 165 11.58 11.01 23.65
N PRO A 166 11.40 10.40 24.85
CA PRO A 166 10.46 9.29 24.99
C PRO A 166 9.02 9.68 24.68
N ARG A 167 8.58 10.88 25.11
CA ARG A 167 7.23 11.38 24.83
C ARG A 167 7.05 11.73 23.36
N MET A 168 8.07 12.27 22.70
CA MET A 168 8.09 12.45 21.25
C MET A 168 7.91 11.11 20.51
N ILE A 169 8.64 10.06 20.91
CA ILE A 169 8.52 8.73 20.29
C ILE A 169 7.11 8.16 20.51
N GLN A 170 6.57 8.25 21.73
CA GLN A 170 5.18 7.83 22.01
C GLN A 170 4.16 8.60 21.17
N TYR A 171 4.37 9.91 20.98
CA TYR A 171 3.54 10.74 20.10
C TYR A 171 3.64 10.27 18.64
N LEU A 172 4.83 9.96 18.14
CA LEU A 172 5.04 9.42 16.79
C LEU A 172 4.40 8.04 16.60
N PHE A 173 4.38 7.17 17.61
CA PHE A 173 3.67 5.89 17.50
C PHE A 173 2.14 6.06 17.38
N ASN A 174 1.57 7.05 18.07
CA ASN A 174 0.14 7.36 17.97
C ASN A 174 -0.23 8.11 16.69
N TYR A 175 0.54 9.15 16.35
CA TYR A 175 0.18 10.16 15.35
C TYR A 175 1.18 10.32 14.20
N GLY A 176 2.21 9.46 14.09
CA GLY A 176 3.22 9.54 13.03
C GLY A 176 2.62 9.47 11.63
N TYR A 177 1.72 8.51 11.39
CA TYR A 177 0.99 8.46 10.12
C TYR A 177 -0.06 9.58 9.97
N TYR A 178 -0.58 10.12 11.07
CA TYR A 178 -1.46 11.29 11.00
C TYR A 178 -0.70 12.54 10.53
N LYS A 179 0.58 12.68 10.89
CA LYS A 179 1.44 13.79 10.46
C LYS A 179 2.03 13.57 9.06
N PHE A 180 2.64 12.42 8.82
CA PHE A 180 3.44 12.14 7.60
C PHE A 180 2.71 11.24 6.58
N GLY A 181 1.40 11.07 6.71
CA GLY A 181 0.67 10.06 5.94
C GLY A 181 0.60 10.35 4.44
N VAL A 182 0.61 11.63 4.03
CA VAL A 182 0.67 12.02 2.61
C VAL A 182 2.03 11.65 2.02
N GLU A 183 3.10 12.06 2.70
CA GLU A 183 4.49 11.85 2.29
C GLU A 183 4.79 10.34 2.16
N ILE A 184 4.40 9.56 3.17
CA ILE A 184 4.52 8.09 3.14
C ILE A 184 3.75 7.49 1.96
N SER A 185 2.54 8.00 1.68
CA SER A 185 1.71 7.50 0.57
C SER A 185 2.28 7.86 -0.81
N LEU A 186 2.84 9.06 -0.97
CA LEU A 186 3.50 9.49 -2.21
C LEU A 186 4.80 8.71 -2.44
N VAL A 187 5.60 8.48 -1.39
CA VAL A 187 6.78 7.60 -1.48
C VAL A 187 6.37 6.18 -1.86
N ALA A 188 5.32 5.64 -1.24
CA ALA A 188 4.79 4.33 -1.61
C ALA A 188 4.34 4.28 -3.08
N LEU A 189 3.72 5.34 -3.60
CA LEU A 189 3.33 5.45 -5.01
C LEU A 189 4.56 5.44 -5.94
N ILE A 190 5.63 6.17 -5.60
CA ILE A 190 6.89 6.17 -6.34
C ILE A 190 7.53 4.77 -6.35
N VAL A 191 7.52 4.09 -5.20
CA VAL A 191 8.04 2.70 -5.09
C VAL A 191 7.23 1.74 -5.97
N VAL A 192 5.90 1.88 -6.00
CA VAL A 192 5.04 1.06 -6.89
C VAL A 192 5.38 1.32 -8.36
N ILE A 193 5.54 2.58 -8.76
CA ILE A 193 5.94 2.93 -10.14
C ILE A 193 7.26 2.26 -10.50
N GLY A 194 8.27 2.37 -9.63
CA GLY A 194 9.60 1.79 -9.86
C GLY A 194 9.66 0.26 -9.82
N ASN A 195 8.78 -0.39 -9.04
CA ASN A 195 8.70 -1.86 -8.99
C ASN A 195 7.96 -2.45 -10.20
N ARG A 196 6.93 -1.75 -10.68
CA ARG A 196 6.08 -2.18 -11.79
C ARG A 196 6.77 -2.05 -13.13
N MET A 197 7.18 -0.82 -13.47
CA MET A 197 7.77 -0.45 -14.76
C MET A 197 6.95 -0.94 -15.96
N ASP A 198 5.62 -0.88 -15.89
CA ASP A 198 4.66 -1.31 -16.92
C ASP A 198 3.75 -0.15 -17.37
N VAL A 199 2.81 -0.39 -18.29
CA VAL A 199 1.85 0.65 -18.73
C VAL A 199 1.04 1.24 -17.58
N LEU A 200 0.72 0.45 -16.54
CA LEU A 200 -0.02 0.96 -15.37
C LEU A 200 0.78 1.96 -14.54
N SER A 201 2.11 1.80 -14.52
CA SER A 201 3.01 2.77 -13.89
C SER A 201 2.91 4.16 -14.51
N ILE A 202 2.56 4.29 -15.81
CA ILE A 202 2.33 5.58 -16.47
C ILE A 202 1.10 6.27 -15.88
N PHE A 203 0.00 5.54 -15.69
CA PHE A 203 -1.20 6.09 -15.05
C PHE A 203 -0.91 6.53 -13.60
N TYR A 204 -0.14 5.74 -12.85
CA TYR A 204 0.30 6.13 -11.50
C TYR A 204 1.20 7.37 -11.50
N ALA A 205 2.10 7.50 -12.49
CA ALA A 205 2.94 8.68 -12.65
C ALA A 205 2.12 9.94 -12.99
N ILE A 206 1.07 9.82 -13.81
CA ILE A 206 0.15 10.93 -14.10
C ILE A 206 -0.56 11.39 -12.81
N TRP A 207 -1.07 10.45 -12.00
CA TRP A 207 -1.65 10.78 -10.70
C TRP A 207 -0.65 11.46 -9.77
N LEU A 208 0.58 10.96 -9.70
CA LEU A 208 1.65 11.55 -8.89
C LEU A 208 1.97 12.98 -9.35
N ALA A 209 2.15 13.20 -10.65
CA ALA A 209 2.43 14.50 -11.23
C ALA A 209 1.30 15.51 -10.94
N ALA A 210 0.04 15.08 -11.06
CA ALA A 210 -1.11 15.89 -10.72
C ALA A 210 -1.15 16.30 -9.24
N MET A 211 -0.66 15.45 -8.33
CA MET A 211 -0.65 15.69 -6.88
C MET A 211 0.56 16.49 -6.38
N PHE A 212 1.69 16.47 -7.09
CA PHE A 212 2.98 16.95 -6.59
C PHE A 212 2.96 18.42 -6.13
N HIS A 213 2.23 19.29 -6.83
CA HIS A 213 2.16 20.72 -6.52
C HIS A 213 0.80 21.14 -5.91
N MET A 214 -0.01 20.20 -5.44
CA MET A 214 -1.31 20.51 -4.87
C MET A 214 -1.24 20.92 -3.40
N THR A 215 -2.07 21.89 -3.02
CA THR A 215 -2.33 22.19 -1.61
C THR A 215 -3.06 21.04 -0.92
N ARG A 216 -2.93 20.92 0.40
CA ARG A 216 -3.55 19.85 1.20
C ARG A 216 -5.07 19.74 0.98
N ALA A 217 -5.76 20.87 0.83
CA ALA A 217 -7.21 20.91 0.57
C ALA A 217 -7.58 20.40 -0.83
N SER A 218 -6.77 20.70 -1.84
CA SER A 218 -6.95 20.16 -3.19
C SER A 218 -6.60 18.67 -3.25
N LEU A 219 -5.53 18.28 -2.56
CA LEU A 219 -5.12 16.88 -2.44
C LEU A 219 -6.22 16.03 -1.81
N GLN A 220 -6.87 16.52 -0.74
CA GLN A 220 -8.01 15.84 -0.11
C GLN A 220 -9.17 15.58 -1.09
N ARG A 221 -9.42 16.50 -2.03
CA ARG A 221 -10.46 16.35 -3.06
C ARG A 221 -10.05 15.29 -4.09
N LEU A 222 -8.80 15.33 -4.56
CA LEU A 222 -8.25 14.40 -5.55
C LEU A 222 -7.97 12.99 -4.99
N TRP A 223 -7.86 12.86 -3.66
CA TRP A 223 -7.56 11.58 -3.02
C TRP A 223 -8.65 10.52 -3.20
N LYS A 224 -9.91 10.95 -3.16
CA LYS A 224 -11.07 10.06 -3.32
C LYS A 224 -11.11 9.39 -4.70
N PRO A 225 -11.01 10.11 -5.83
CA PRO A 225 -10.97 9.49 -7.16
C PRO A 225 -9.73 8.60 -7.34
N LEU A 226 -8.54 9.01 -6.87
CA LEU A 226 -7.34 8.16 -6.90
C LEU A 226 -7.55 6.83 -6.16
N THR A 227 -8.11 6.89 -4.96
CA THR A 227 -8.37 5.68 -4.17
C THR A 227 -9.36 4.76 -4.89
N TRP A 228 -10.41 5.31 -5.51
CA TRP A 228 -11.37 4.52 -6.28
C TRP A 228 -10.77 3.93 -7.55
N PHE A 229 -9.92 4.69 -8.26
CA PHE A 229 -9.16 4.20 -9.39
C PHE A 229 -8.39 2.93 -9.02
N ILE A 230 -7.64 2.93 -7.92
CA ILE A 230 -6.87 1.74 -7.48
C ILE A 230 -7.79 0.59 -7.03
N VAL A 231 -8.91 0.89 -6.35
CA VAL A 231 -9.91 -0.12 -5.95
C VAL A 231 -10.48 -0.87 -7.16
N VAL A 232 -10.67 -0.20 -8.30
CA VAL A 232 -11.19 -0.81 -9.53
C VAL A 232 -10.08 -1.50 -10.31
N VAL A 233 -8.90 -0.87 -10.39
CA VAL A 233 -7.76 -1.36 -11.16
C VAL A 233 -7.21 -2.67 -10.60
N ILE A 234 -7.15 -2.87 -9.27
CA ILE A 234 -6.59 -4.12 -8.70
C ILE A 234 -7.39 -5.36 -9.12
N PRO A 235 -8.73 -5.44 -8.96
CA PRO A 235 -9.50 -6.58 -9.48
C PRO A 235 -9.40 -6.74 -11.00
N MET A 236 -9.37 -5.62 -11.74
CA MET A 236 -9.21 -5.64 -13.20
C MET A 236 -7.85 -6.22 -13.62
N GLN A 237 -6.77 -5.83 -12.96
CA GLN A 237 -5.43 -6.42 -13.15
C GLN A 237 -5.46 -7.92 -12.90
N TYR A 238 -6.12 -8.36 -11.82
CA TYR A 238 -6.20 -9.78 -11.48
C TYR A 238 -6.93 -10.58 -12.57
N LEU A 239 -8.03 -10.04 -13.11
CA LEU A 239 -8.74 -10.62 -14.25
C LEU A 239 -7.86 -10.73 -15.50
N LEU A 240 -7.03 -9.72 -15.76
CA LEU A 240 -6.07 -9.76 -16.87
C LEU A 240 -5.03 -10.87 -16.68
N PHE A 241 -4.54 -11.11 -15.46
CA PHE A 241 -3.62 -12.22 -15.15
C PHE A 241 -4.30 -13.60 -15.18
N ILE A 242 -5.61 -13.70 -14.92
CA ILE A 242 -6.35 -14.97 -15.09
C ILE A 242 -6.44 -15.33 -16.57
N GLY A 243 -6.66 -14.32 -17.43
CA GLY A 243 -6.86 -14.53 -18.86
C GLY A 243 -8.22 -15.17 -19.20
N LEU A 244 -8.39 -15.50 -20.48
CA LEU A 244 -9.58 -16.16 -21.01
C LEU A 244 -9.55 -17.65 -20.64
N PRO A 245 -10.71 -18.25 -20.41
CA PRO A 245 -10.77 -19.67 -20.11
C PRO A 245 -10.35 -20.53 -21.32
N PRO A 246 -9.65 -21.66 -21.11
CA PRO A 246 -9.21 -22.53 -22.20
C PRO A 246 -10.35 -23.07 -23.07
N PHE A 247 -11.51 -23.38 -22.48
CA PHE A 247 -12.69 -23.84 -23.22
C PHE A 247 -13.24 -22.84 -24.23
N ALA A 248 -12.87 -21.56 -24.15
CA ALA A 248 -13.29 -20.57 -25.15
C ALA A 248 -12.57 -20.79 -26.50
N CYS A 249 -11.46 -21.52 -26.53
CA CYS A 249 -10.67 -21.79 -27.74
C CYS A 249 -10.42 -20.51 -28.58
N VAL A 250 -10.06 -19.41 -27.92
CA VAL A 250 -9.71 -18.13 -28.57
C VAL A 250 -8.21 -17.88 -28.43
N ASN A 251 -7.55 -17.68 -29.57
CA ASN A 251 -6.17 -17.21 -29.59
C ASN A 251 -6.11 -15.71 -29.36
N TYR A 252 -5.13 -15.29 -28.57
CA TYR A 252 -4.86 -13.87 -28.41
C TYR A 252 -4.20 -13.28 -29.66
N PRO A 253 -4.68 -12.14 -30.16
CA PRO A 253 -4.19 -11.56 -31.42
C PRO A 253 -2.80 -10.92 -31.34
N TRP A 254 -2.20 -10.86 -30.14
CA TRP A 254 -0.93 -10.18 -29.87
C TRP A 254 0.27 -11.13 -29.67
N PHE A 255 0.15 -12.40 -30.06
CA PHE A 255 1.29 -13.33 -30.13
C PHE A 255 2.11 -13.09 -31.39
N ILE A 256 2.89 -12.02 -31.37
CA ILE A 256 3.80 -11.63 -32.45
C ILE A 256 5.22 -11.71 -31.90
N ALA A 257 6.02 -12.68 -32.35
CA ALA A 257 7.35 -12.98 -31.80
C ALA A 257 8.28 -11.76 -31.56
N PRO A 258 8.41 -10.77 -32.46
CA PRO A 258 9.24 -9.59 -32.19
C PRO A 258 8.70 -8.65 -31.10
N LEU A 259 7.44 -8.80 -30.67
CA LEU A 259 6.77 -7.93 -29.70
C LEU A 259 6.55 -8.59 -28.32
N ASP A 260 7.18 -9.73 -28.04
CA ASP A 260 7.01 -10.47 -26.79
C ASP A 260 7.32 -9.60 -25.54
N HIS A 261 8.39 -8.81 -25.57
CA HIS A 261 8.76 -7.91 -24.47
C HIS A 261 7.74 -6.77 -24.29
N PHE A 262 7.26 -6.22 -25.41
CA PHE A 262 6.24 -5.17 -25.39
C PHE A 262 4.92 -5.69 -24.84
N ARG A 263 4.54 -6.94 -25.18
CA ARG A 263 3.31 -7.57 -24.70
C ARG A 263 3.24 -7.65 -23.17
N ILE A 264 4.32 -8.12 -22.55
CA ILE A 264 4.42 -8.25 -21.08
C ILE A 264 4.42 -6.85 -20.44
N TRP A 265 5.18 -5.91 -20.99
CA TRP A 265 5.21 -4.51 -20.52
C TRP A 265 3.86 -3.80 -20.63
N ALA A 266 3.12 -4.06 -21.72
CA ALA A 266 1.79 -3.53 -21.97
C ALA A 266 0.69 -4.21 -21.14
N MET A 267 1.03 -5.26 -20.38
CA MET A 267 0.11 -6.03 -19.56
C MET A 267 -1.06 -6.62 -20.37
N LEU A 268 -0.79 -7.04 -21.61
CA LEU A 268 -1.79 -7.68 -22.46
C LEU A 268 -2.13 -9.07 -21.92
N PRO A 269 -3.42 -9.44 -21.83
CA PRO A 269 -3.81 -10.67 -21.16
C PRO A 269 -3.26 -11.90 -21.88
N GLU A 270 -2.70 -12.84 -21.14
CA GLU A 270 -2.29 -14.12 -21.68
C GLU A 270 -2.34 -15.21 -20.62
N ASN A 271 -2.41 -16.46 -21.07
CA ASN A 271 -2.58 -17.62 -20.19
C ASN A 271 -1.26 -18.37 -19.91
N THR A 272 -0.11 -17.70 -20.04
CA THR A 272 1.22 -18.30 -19.85
C THR A 272 1.63 -18.28 -18.37
N TYR A 273 2.49 -19.22 -17.97
CA TYR A 273 3.06 -19.25 -16.63
C TYR A 273 3.93 -18.00 -16.35
N GLU A 274 4.71 -17.56 -17.35
CA GLU A 274 5.57 -16.37 -17.25
C GLU A 274 4.76 -15.12 -16.92
N PHE A 275 3.66 -14.87 -17.62
CA PHE A 275 2.80 -13.71 -17.36
C PHE A 275 2.16 -13.74 -15.97
N ARG A 276 1.65 -14.90 -15.55
CA ARG A 276 1.08 -15.08 -14.21
C ARG A 276 2.11 -14.83 -13.10
N SER A 277 3.39 -15.10 -13.33
CA SER A 277 4.44 -14.84 -12.34
C SER A 277 4.61 -13.35 -11.99
N PHE A 278 4.28 -12.45 -12.93
CA PHE A 278 4.29 -11.01 -12.71
C PHE A 278 3.16 -10.51 -11.81
N ALA A 279 2.13 -11.34 -11.55
CA ALA A 279 1.05 -10.99 -10.64
C ALA A 279 1.58 -10.63 -9.25
N ASN A 280 2.69 -11.21 -8.79
CA ASN A 280 3.34 -10.89 -7.50
C ASN A 280 3.58 -9.39 -7.27
N LYS A 281 3.77 -8.62 -8.35
CA LYS A 281 3.89 -7.16 -8.28
C LYS A 281 2.60 -6.47 -7.78
N MET A 282 1.43 -7.10 -7.90
CA MET A 282 0.15 -6.60 -7.37
C MET A 282 0.13 -6.44 -5.85
N VAL A 283 1.00 -7.15 -5.13
CA VAL A 283 1.10 -6.99 -3.68
C VAL A 283 1.50 -5.56 -3.32
N SER A 284 2.39 -4.92 -4.10
CA SER A 284 2.76 -3.52 -3.84
C SER A 284 1.61 -2.55 -4.07
N ASP A 285 0.77 -2.79 -5.08
CA ASP A 285 -0.42 -1.98 -5.36
C ASP A 285 -1.47 -2.12 -4.25
N PHE A 286 -1.62 -3.33 -3.70
CA PHE A 286 -2.50 -3.56 -2.55
C PHE A 286 -2.00 -2.85 -1.29
N VAL A 287 -0.69 -2.89 -1.02
CA VAL A 287 -0.10 -2.14 0.09
C VAL A 287 -0.27 -0.63 -0.10
N LEU A 288 -0.10 -0.13 -1.33
CA LEU A 288 -0.40 1.27 -1.68
C LEU A 288 -1.86 1.60 -1.40
N LEU A 289 -2.82 0.76 -1.80
CA LEU A 289 -4.24 0.95 -1.49
C LEU A 289 -4.48 1.07 0.02
N MET A 290 -3.80 0.26 0.84
CA MET A 290 -3.91 0.34 2.29
C MET A 290 -3.42 1.69 2.84
N PHE A 291 -2.33 2.23 2.30
CA PHE A 291 -1.88 3.58 2.65
C PHE A 291 -2.90 4.64 2.23
N LEU A 292 -3.34 4.64 0.97
CA LEU A 292 -4.33 5.62 0.47
C LEU A 292 -5.64 5.58 1.26
N CYS A 293 -6.13 4.38 1.59
CA CYS A 293 -7.31 4.20 2.43
C CYS A 293 -7.08 4.73 3.85
N ARG A 294 -5.91 4.49 4.44
CA ARG A 294 -5.58 5.05 5.76
C ARG A 294 -5.48 6.57 5.73
N GLN A 295 -4.86 7.13 4.69
CA GLN A 295 -4.77 8.59 4.52
C GLN A 295 -6.14 9.23 4.30
N THR A 296 -7.08 8.54 3.66
CA THR A 296 -8.47 9.00 3.57
C THR A 296 -9.11 9.15 4.95
N VAL A 297 -8.81 8.24 5.90
CA VAL A 297 -9.28 8.38 7.29
C VAL A 297 -8.65 9.58 7.97
N VAL A 298 -7.34 9.81 7.75
CA VAL A 298 -6.62 10.98 8.27
C VAL A 298 -7.27 12.29 7.78
N PHE A 299 -7.55 12.41 6.48
CA PHE A 299 -8.24 13.59 5.95
C PHE A 299 -9.63 13.80 6.56
N ARG A 300 -10.37 12.74 6.89
CA ARG A 300 -11.66 12.88 7.59
C ARG A 300 -11.47 13.36 9.02
N LEU A 301 -10.44 12.87 9.71
CA LEU A 301 -10.10 13.33 11.07
C LEU A 301 -9.67 14.80 11.07
N GLU A 302 -9.02 15.27 10.02
CA GLU A 302 -8.65 16.68 9.87
C GLU A 302 -9.86 17.58 9.63
N THR A 303 -10.83 17.13 8.83
CA THR A 303 -12.07 17.89 8.58
C THR A 303 -12.99 17.90 9.80
N ASN A 304 -13.17 16.74 10.45
CA ASN A 304 -14.07 16.57 11.58
C ASN A 304 -13.32 15.89 12.75
N PRO A 305 -12.46 16.63 13.46
CA PRO A 305 -11.71 16.07 14.58
C PRO A 305 -12.66 15.73 15.74
N PRO A 306 -12.48 14.58 16.41
CA PRO A 306 -13.21 14.29 17.63
C PRO A 306 -12.86 15.32 18.72
N ARG A 307 -13.78 15.56 19.67
CA ARG A 307 -13.55 16.48 20.80
C ARG A 307 -12.30 16.03 21.58
N GLY A 308 -11.37 16.95 21.82
CA GLY A 308 -10.13 16.67 22.54
C GLY A 308 -9.09 15.89 21.73
N PHE A 309 -9.07 16.00 20.40
CA PHE A 309 -8.10 15.32 19.55
C PHE A 309 -6.65 15.74 19.85
N GLY A 310 -5.89 14.85 20.49
CA GLY A 310 -4.50 15.10 20.93
C GLY A 310 -3.46 15.24 19.81
N GLY A 311 -3.81 14.94 18.55
CA GLY A 311 -2.86 14.94 17.42
C GLY A 311 -2.48 16.34 16.89
N GLY A 312 -3.21 17.39 17.26
CA GLY A 312 -2.99 18.76 16.81
C GLY A 312 -3.37 19.02 15.33
N SER A 313 -3.17 20.26 14.88
CA SER A 313 -3.52 20.70 13.51
C SER A 313 -2.49 20.25 12.46
N ASN A 314 -2.98 19.98 11.25
CA ASN A 314 -2.18 19.68 10.04
C ASN A 314 -2.38 20.74 8.94
N GLN A 315 -3.00 21.87 9.27
CA GLN A 315 -3.18 22.97 8.34
C GLN A 315 -1.84 23.64 8.01
N SER A 316 -1.78 24.29 6.86
CA SER A 316 -0.59 25.03 6.44
C SER A 316 -0.33 26.18 7.42
N VAL A 317 0.94 26.35 7.82
CA VAL A 317 1.39 27.40 8.74
C VAL A 317 1.73 28.69 7.97
N LEU A 318 1.60 28.72 6.64
CA LEU A 318 2.00 29.88 5.82
C LEU A 318 1.26 31.17 6.19
N GLU A 319 -0.02 31.08 6.55
CA GLU A 319 -0.79 32.23 7.04
C GLU A 319 -0.39 32.63 8.47
N ASP A 320 0.00 31.66 9.29
CA ASP A 320 0.45 31.91 10.66
C ASP A 320 1.79 32.64 10.67
N PHE A 321 2.67 32.40 9.69
CA PHE A 321 3.92 33.15 9.53
C PHE A 321 3.68 34.64 9.27
N LYS A 322 2.70 34.99 8.43
CA LYS A 322 2.35 36.40 8.18
C LYS A 322 1.89 37.08 9.47
N LYS A 323 1.07 36.39 10.27
CA LYS A 323 0.60 36.88 11.58
C LYS A 323 1.73 36.95 12.63
N LEU A 324 2.74 36.09 12.50
CA LEU A 324 3.94 36.10 13.34
C LEU A 324 4.81 37.31 13.03
N ASP A 325 5.03 37.62 11.74
CA ASP A 325 5.78 38.82 11.32
C ASP A 325 5.06 40.12 11.74
N GLU A 326 3.73 40.10 11.72
CA GLU A 326 2.88 41.20 12.24
C GLU A 326 2.85 41.28 13.78
N GLY A 327 3.46 40.32 14.49
CA GLY A 327 3.51 40.27 15.96
C GLY A 327 2.19 39.88 16.64
N VAL A 328 1.19 39.46 15.86
CA VAL A 328 -0.17 39.11 16.34
C VAL A 328 -0.21 37.70 16.92
N LEU A 329 0.67 36.81 16.46
CA LEU A 329 0.72 35.40 16.89
C LEU A 329 2.02 35.08 17.62
N GLN A 330 1.92 34.52 18.83
CA GLN A 330 3.08 33.97 19.53
C GLN A 330 3.37 32.55 19.05
N ASN A 331 4.63 32.24 18.70
CA ASN A 331 5.03 30.89 18.28
C ASN A 331 4.70 29.87 19.38
N PRO A 332 3.88 28.85 19.12
CA PRO A 332 3.54 27.83 20.12
C PRO A 332 4.72 26.92 20.47
N THR A 333 5.75 26.87 19.61
CA THR A 333 6.94 26.05 19.83
C THR A 333 8.01 26.87 20.54
N PRO A 334 8.57 26.39 21.67
CA PRO A 334 9.66 27.07 22.35
C PRO A 334 10.93 27.09 21.49
N ASP A 335 11.76 28.11 21.67
CA ASP A 335 13.05 28.23 20.99
C ASP A 335 14.00 27.10 21.39
N PHE A 336 14.36 26.27 20.41
CA PHE A 336 15.28 25.13 20.54
C PHE A 336 16.64 25.39 19.86
N ILE A 337 16.82 26.54 19.20
CA ILE A 337 18.06 26.89 18.50
C ILE A 337 19.00 27.62 19.45
N THR A 338 18.52 28.70 20.07
CA THR A 338 19.34 29.54 20.97
C THR A 338 19.42 28.92 22.37
N LYS A 339 18.31 28.33 22.83
CA LYS A 339 18.19 27.76 24.18
C LYS A 339 17.96 26.26 24.12
N VAL A 340 19.05 25.50 24.05
CA VAL A 340 18.99 24.03 24.10
C VAL A 340 18.74 23.58 25.55
N ARG A 341 17.55 23.03 25.83
CA ARG A 341 17.14 22.63 27.19
C ARG A 341 17.31 21.13 27.46
N ASN A 342 17.20 20.31 26.42
CA ASN A 342 17.21 18.85 26.52
C ASN A 342 17.81 18.22 25.26
N TRP A 343 18.01 16.90 25.29
CA TRP A 343 18.49 16.13 24.14
C TRP A 343 17.55 16.18 22.93
N LEU A 344 16.26 16.41 23.17
CA LEU A 344 15.27 16.58 22.10
C LEU A 344 15.54 17.87 21.29
N ASP A 345 15.81 18.98 21.97
CA ASP A 345 16.12 20.27 21.38
C ASP A 345 17.43 20.20 20.60
N MET A 346 18.43 19.46 21.11
CA MET A 346 19.66 19.16 20.36
C MET A 346 19.36 18.39 19.07
N ALA A 347 18.57 17.32 19.15
CA ALA A 347 18.18 16.53 17.97
C ALA A 347 17.39 17.35 16.95
N LYS A 348 16.45 18.19 17.40
CA LYS A 348 15.70 19.12 16.55
C LYS A 348 16.63 20.12 15.86
N ARG A 349 17.52 20.76 16.62
CA ARG A 349 18.50 21.71 16.09
C ARG A 349 19.36 21.06 15.00
N THR A 350 19.89 19.87 15.25
CA THR A 350 20.67 19.13 14.26
C THR A 350 19.83 18.78 13.04
N LEU A 351 18.62 18.23 13.23
CA LEU A 351 17.74 17.84 12.13
C LEU A 351 17.39 19.04 11.24
N PHE A 352 16.93 20.15 11.80
CA PHE A 352 16.46 21.29 11.00
C PHE A 352 17.59 22.05 10.31
N LEU A 353 18.76 22.18 10.94
CA LEU A 353 19.90 22.89 10.33
C LEU A 353 20.66 22.04 9.30
N VAL A 354 20.72 20.71 9.48
CA VAL A 354 21.48 19.82 8.59
C VAL A 354 20.63 19.29 7.42
N SER A 355 19.31 19.21 7.56
CA SER A 355 18.42 18.59 6.54
C SER A 355 18.63 19.14 5.14
N PHE A 356 18.79 20.45 4.97
CA PHE A 356 19.02 21.06 3.66
C PHE A 356 20.29 20.53 2.99
N TRP A 357 21.43 20.63 3.68
CA TRP A 357 22.71 20.14 3.18
C TRP A 357 22.70 18.63 2.93
N PHE A 358 22.04 17.88 3.80
CA PHE A 358 21.86 16.43 3.60
C PHE A 358 21.04 16.13 2.34
N THR A 359 19.90 16.80 2.14
CA THR A 359 19.09 16.62 0.92
C THR A 359 19.85 17.00 -0.34
N LEU A 360 20.63 18.09 -0.28
CA LEU A 360 21.47 18.54 -1.39
C LEU A 360 22.55 17.51 -1.74
N ALA A 361 23.20 16.94 -0.72
CA ALA A 361 24.17 15.87 -0.90
C ALA A 361 23.55 14.61 -1.54
N VAL A 362 22.34 14.23 -1.14
CA VAL A 362 21.61 13.10 -1.73
C VAL A 362 21.26 13.38 -3.20
N VAL A 363 20.80 14.59 -3.54
CA VAL A 363 20.52 14.99 -4.92
C VAL A 363 21.79 14.96 -5.78
N PHE A 364 22.89 15.50 -5.26
CA PHE A 364 24.19 15.48 -5.93
C PHE A 364 24.68 14.05 -6.18
N LEU A 365 24.62 13.18 -5.17
CA LEU A 365 25.02 11.77 -5.28
C LEU A 365 24.13 11.02 -6.28
N THR A 366 22.83 11.31 -6.29
CA THR A 366 21.90 10.71 -7.26
C THR A 366 22.26 11.12 -8.68
N GLY A 367 22.59 12.41 -8.89
CA GLY A 367 23.02 12.94 -10.18
C GLY A 367 24.39 12.44 -10.66
N SER A 368 25.31 12.11 -9.75
CA SER A 368 26.63 11.58 -10.13
C SER A 368 26.66 10.06 -10.32
N SER A 369 25.78 9.32 -9.64
CA SER A 369 25.78 7.85 -9.65
C SER A 369 25.35 7.21 -10.97
N ARG A 370 24.46 7.86 -11.74
CA ARG A 370 23.98 7.35 -13.04
C ARG A 370 24.13 8.42 -14.12
N VAL A 371 24.79 8.07 -15.21
CA VAL A 371 25.03 8.97 -16.35
C VAL A 371 23.84 8.90 -17.31
N ASN A 372 22.85 9.78 -17.13
CA ASN A 372 21.64 9.88 -17.96
C ASN A 372 21.34 11.35 -18.26
N LEU A 373 20.52 11.65 -19.27
CA LEU A 373 20.11 13.05 -19.56
C LEU A 373 19.49 13.74 -18.33
N PHE A 374 18.70 13.01 -17.54
CA PHE A 374 18.09 13.52 -16.31
C PHE A 374 19.11 13.83 -15.20
N SER A 375 20.28 13.19 -15.22
CA SER A 375 21.31 13.38 -14.20
C SER A 375 21.99 14.74 -14.29
N ILE A 376 22.08 15.29 -15.50
CA ILE A 376 22.50 16.68 -15.74
C ILE A 376 21.57 17.65 -15.00
N GLY A 377 20.25 17.42 -15.04
CA GLY A 377 19.28 18.24 -14.32
C GLY A 377 19.49 18.22 -12.80
N TYR A 378 19.72 17.04 -12.21
CA TYR A 378 20.04 16.90 -10.79
C TYR A 378 21.34 17.63 -10.41
N LEU A 379 22.38 17.54 -11.24
CA LEU A 379 23.66 18.21 -11.00
C LEU A 379 23.53 19.74 -11.12
N ILE A 380 22.85 20.25 -12.15
CA ILE A 380 22.60 21.69 -12.30
C ILE A 380 21.82 22.22 -11.10
N GLY A 381 20.74 21.53 -10.70
CA GLY A 381 19.96 21.91 -9.52
C GLY A 381 20.80 21.91 -8.25
N ALA A 382 21.60 20.86 -8.04
CA ALA A 382 22.48 20.76 -6.87
C ALA A 382 23.52 21.90 -6.83
N PHE A 383 24.21 22.18 -7.94
CA PHE A 383 25.17 23.29 -7.99
C PHE A 383 24.49 24.65 -7.83
N PHE A 384 23.29 24.84 -8.37
CA PHE A 384 22.52 26.07 -8.20
C PHE A 384 22.19 26.33 -6.73
N PHE A 385 21.66 25.33 -6.01
CA PHE A 385 21.36 25.46 -4.58
C PHE A 385 22.62 25.54 -3.71
N LEU A 386 23.71 24.89 -4.11
CA LEU A 386 25.00 24.97 -3.42
C LEU A 386 25.63 26.36 -3.57
N TRP A 387 25.49 26.98 -4.74
CA TRP A 387 25.94 28.35 -5.01
C TRP A 387 25.17 29.37 -4.18
N GLN A 388 23.84 29.23 -4.10
CA GLN A 388 23.01 30.10 -3.26
C GLN A 388 23.29 29.88 -1.76
N GLY A 389 23.60 28.65 -1.36
CA GLY A 389 24.03 28.30 0.00
C GLY A 389 23.03 28.73 1.08
N THR A 390 23.55 29.34 2.15
CA THR A 390 22.76 29.81 3.30
C THR A 390 21.87 30.99 2.99
N ASP A 391 22.19 31.78 1.96
CA ASP A 391 21.40 32.96 1.57
C ASP A 391 20.01 32.57 1.06
N PHE A 392 19.83 31.30 0.71
CA PHE A 392 18.52 30.75 0.36
C PHE A 392 17.50 30.90 1.49
N TYR A 393 17.92 30.81 2.76
CA TYR A 393 17.03 30.94 3.92
C TYR A 393 16.55 32.38 4.19
N LEU A 394 17.21 33.39 3.60
CA LEU A 394 16.84 34.79 3.77
C LEU A 394 15.68 35.21 2.86
N HIS A 395 15.36 34.40 1.85
CA HIS A 395 14.23 34.66 0.97
C HIS A 395 12.90 34.35 1.66
N SER A 396 11.82 34.98 1.16
CA SER A 396 10.48 34.70 1.67
C SER A 396 10.10 33.23 1.47
N ILE A 397 9.31 32.68 2.39
CA ILE A 397 8.86 31.28 2.31
C ILE A 397 8.12 30.99 1.00
N GLU A 398 7.36 31.95 0.49
CA GLU A 398 6.66 31.83 -0.80
C GLU A 398 7.64 31.70 -1.98
N TYR A 399 8.76 32.43 -1.94
CA TYR A 399 9.81 32.30 -2.94
C TYR A 399 10.51 30.93 -2.86
N ILE A 400 10.82 30.48 -1.65
CA ILE A 400 11.45 29.18 -1.38
C ILE A 400 10.58 28.02 -1.85
N LEU A 401 9.26 28.05 -1.58
CA LEU A 401 8.34 26.97 -1.95
C LEU A 401 8.05 26.88 -3.46
N LYS A 402 8.21 27.98 -4.19
CA LYS A 402 7.95 28.03 -5.63
C LYS A 402 9.11 27.43 -6.45
N ARG A 403 10.31 27.41 -5.90
CA ARG A 403 11.56 27.06 -6.57
C ARG A 403 12.03 25.68 -6.16
#